data_AF-A0A5J4W527-F1
#
_entry.id   AF-A0A5J4W527-F1
#
_cell.length_a   1.000
_cell.length_b   1.000
_cell.length_c   1.000
_cell.angle_alpha   90.00
_cell.angle_beta   90.00
_cell.angle_gamma   90.00
#
_symmetry.space_group_name_H-M   'P 1'
#
loop_
_entity.id
_entity.type
_entity.pdbx_description
1 polymer ?
#
loop_
_entity_poly.entity_id
_entity_poly.type
_entity_poly.pdbx_seq_one_letter_code
_entity_poly.pdbx_strand_id
1 'polypeptide(L)'
;MACQDFDLNSRYVNKDDSSLTYYQPFEFAYDYWCRKRGSYDIQDLKAGRDRKNNINESDYEYYKELIKTSSCWLCKAKFTILNQLTLDRIDNSLGHSKDNVRFACQYCNVARSNRDAKITRLKIQLKRYYLAKGLPMPITSEDTYHVLRNGITGGLANVIHRYNIKDETNINKMKLENTLQSANVMSTQVISYDLDNIMTHITGVDFNSLYPAVFSGLKHDFIKYTGHQIYMPVRCLDSSKFHFVYGDTDSMTLAVAGNPNKDYNHGFSEIITDQQFYDENFYKFFPDPSKGVYDVKKLLGVAYEHCGSSLIALASKNYWLLEDLDKKHPQTVKLKGPNLKSNPQINKDAYEDNIRNGTVVQGRNISLRQHQGKMSQIEVFKNGITGTHTKMIVLPNQCCCPFVWQLTADKSKSQAKILDKLLKRFDKTKKQIEIAEDSMKLSIQTILKYPRRLNLTEFVDEIQIQDSDNEIPVIIENADKIQYGGKTIQDCKSQEDIQKALQNLVQTQNVTHIRGDGEKGFASNQLMFFYNKNDIKTYFVNGSKDLTNHNRVVDSVIRTIKNAFGQDD
;
A
#
# COMPACT_ATOMS: atom_id res chain seq x y z
N MET A 1 -6.48 12.40 11.84
CA MET A 1 -5.28 11.57 12.03
C MET A 1 -5.10 11.26 13.51
N ALA A 2 -4.58 10.08 13.85
CA ALA A 2 -4.06 9.85 15.20
C ALA A 2 -2.96 10.89 15.50
N CYS A 3 -2.97 11.50 16.68
CA CYS A 3 -1.99 12.52 17.13
C CYS A 3 -2.06 13.90 16.47
N GLN A 4 -3.19 14.30 15.87
CA GLN A 4 -3.31 15.61 15.22
C GLN A 4 -3.19 16.78 16.21
N ASP A 5 -3.67 16.57 17.44
CA ASP A 5 -3.67 17.47 18.60
C ASP A 5 -2.53 17.18 19.59
N PHE A 6 -1.51 16.41 19.20
CA PHE A 6 -0.36 16.18 20.07
C PHE A 6 0.54 17.40 20.15
N ASP A 7 0.67 17.91 21.36
CA ASP A 7 1.62 18.91 21.82
C ASP A 7 2.66 18.32 22.80
N LEU A 8 3.94 18.56 22.52
CA LEU A 8 5.06 18.11 23.34
C LEU A 8 5.12 18.79 24.73
N ASN A 9 4.47 19.95 24.88
CA ASN A 9 4.44 20.73 26.11
C ASN A 9 3.23 20.42 26.99
N SER A 10 2.21 19.75 26.44
CA SER A 10 0.98 19.41 27.13
C SER A 10 1.19 18.37 28.23
N ARG A 11 0.39 18.46 29.30
CA ARG A 11 0.32 17.44 30.33
C ARG A 11 -0.76 16.42 29.95
N TYR A 12 -0.34 15.28 29.38
CA TYR A 12 -1.24 14.15 29.15
C TYR A 12 -1.44 13.36 30.42
N VAL A 13 -2.70 13.07 30.74
CA VAL A 13 -3.07 12.36 31.95
C VAL A 13 -3.96 11.19 31.58
N ASN A 14 -3.76 10.05 32.23
CA ASN A 14 -4.56 8.84 32.05
C ASN A 14 -5.14 8.40 33.40
N LYS A 15 -6.04 7.41 33.38
CA LYS A 15 -6.72 6.92 34.59
C LYS A 15 -5.77 6.27 35.61
N ASP A 16 -4.60 5.81 35.18
CA ASP A 16 -3.61 5.14 36.02
C ASP A 16 -2.48 6.09 36.49
N ASP A 17 -2.60 7.40 36.21
CA ASP A 17 -1.59 8.36 36.61
C ASP A 17 -1.60 8.48 38.14
N SER A 18 -0.51 8.05 38.77
CA SER A 18 -0.35 8.09 40.23
C SER A 18 -0.49 9.50 40.81
N SER A 19 -0.26 10.55 40.03
CA SER A 19 -0.50 11.94 40.43
C SER A 19 -1.98 12.35 40.43
N LEU A 20 -2.88 11.51 39.90
CA LEU A 20 -4.34 11.69 39.96
C LEU A 20 -5.04 10.68 40.88
N THR A 21 -4.61 9.43 40.88
CA THR A 21 -5.28 8.35 41.64
C THR A 21 -4.98 8.39 43.14
N TYR A 22 -3.79 8.86 43.54
CA TYR A 22 -3.41 9.06 44.93
C TYR A 22 -2.41 10.21 45.04
N TYR A 23 -2.92 11.45 45.06
CA TYR A 23 -2.06 12.62 45.12
C TYR A 23 -1.47 12.81 46.53
N GLN A 24 -0.28 12.27 46.73
CA GLN A 24 0.60 12.69 47.82
C GLN A 24 1.75 13.52 47.26
N PRO A 25 1.75 14.85 47.47
CA PRO A 25 2.80 15.71 46.97
C PRO A 25 4.15 15.27 47.54
N PHE A 26 5.18 15.31 46.69
CA PHE A 26 6.52 15.03 47.15
C PHE A 26 7.00 16.18 48.05
N GLU A 27 7.21 15.89 49.33
CA GLU A 27 7.80 16.84 50.26
C GLU A 27 9.32 16.91 50.03
N PHE A 28 9.80 18.06 49.57
CA PHE A 28 11.21 18.29 49.33
C PHE A 28 11.94 18.64 50.65
N ALA A 29 12.13 17.61 51.48
CA ALA A 29 12.80 17.73 52.77
C ALA A 29 14.31 18.00 52.61
N TYR A 30 14.88 18.68 53.61
CA TYR A 30 16.31 19.01 53.64
C TYR A 30 17.20 17.75 53.59
N ASP A 31 16.87 16.73 54.35
CA ASP A 31 17.62 15.46 54.35
C ASP A 31 17.62 14.78 52.98
N TYR A 32 16.50 14.92 52.25
CA TYR A 32 16.42 14.44 50.88
C TYR A 32 17.39 15.18 49.97
N TRP A 33 17.44 16.51 50.08
CA TRP A 33 18.37 17.36 49.34
C TRP A 33 19.82 16.97 49.61
N CYS A 34 20.22 16.87 50.88
CA CYS A 34 21.57 16.50 51.29
C CYS A 34 22.01 15.15 50.70
N ARG A 35 21.14 14.14 50.78
CA ARG A 35 21.40 12.81 50.23
C ARG A 35 21.52 12.82 48.70
N LYS A 36 20.63 13.53 48.01
CA LYS A 36 20.66 13.61 46.53
C LYS A 36 21.87 14.37 46.04
N ARG A 37 22.20 15.51 46.65
CA ARG A 37 23.43 16.27 46.37
C ARG A 37 24.67 15.39 46.50
N GLY A 38 24.79 14.63 47.60
CA GLY A 38 25.88 13.69 47.78
C GLY A 38 25.95 12.63 46.67
N SER A 39 24.81 12.10 46.24
CA SER A 39 24.76 11.18 45.10
C SER A 39 25.23 11.82 43.79
N TYR A 40 24.86 13.07 43.53
CA TYR A 40 25.28 13.80 42.33
C TYR A 40 26.78 14.08 42.32
N ASP A 41 27.34 14.48 43.46
CA ASP A 41 28.77 14.71 43.61
C ASP A 41 29.59 13.43 43.34
N ILE A 42 29.14 12.29 43.89
CA ILE A 42 29.77 10.99 43.64
C ILE A 42 29.69 10.60 42.15
N GLN A 43 28.56 10.87 41.48
CA GLN A 43 28.41 10.59 40.05
C GLN A 43 29.38 11.41 39.20
N ASP A 44 29.54 12.70 39.51
CA ASP A 44 30.43 13.58 38.77
C ASP A 44 31.90 13.24 39.03
N LEU A 45 32.23 12.89 40.28
CA LEU A 45 33.56 12.41 40.65
C LEU A 45 33.94 11.15 39.86
N LYS A 46 33.04 10.15 39.84
CA LYS A 46 33.28 8.89 39.12
C LYS A 46 33.43 9.08 37.61
N ALA A 47 32.79 10.09 37.04
CA ALA A 47 32.85 10.41 35.62
C ALA A 47 33.96 11.41 35.25
N GLY A 48 34.77 11.86 36.23
CA GLY A 48 35.86 12.82 36.00
C GLY A 48 35.40 14.22 35.60
N ARG A 49 34.18 14.62 35.97
CA ARG A 49 33.64 15.95 35.64
C ARG A 49 34.12 17.02 36.61
N ASP A 50 34.15 18.28 36.18
CA ASP A 50 34.37 19.42 37.08
C ASP A 50 33.21 19.55 38.06
N ARG A 51 33.54 19.78 39.34
CA ARG A 51 32.63 19.85 40.48
C ARG A 51 32.69 21.19 41.20
N LYS A 52 33.55 22.13 40.77
CA LYS A 52 33.79 23.41 41.47
C LYS A 52 32.51 24.23 41.67
N ASN A 53 31.62 24.17 40.69
CA ASN A 53 30.35 24.91 40.68
C ASN A 53 29.13 24.00 40.84
N ASN A 54 29.31 22.80 41.40
CA ASN A 54 28.19 21.92 41.65
C ASN A 54 27.21 22.53 42.67
N ILE A 55 25.95 22.18 42.53
CA ILE A 55 24.90 22.53 43.48
C ILE A 55 25.33 22.17 44.91
N ASN A 56 25.09 23.11 45.82
CA ASN A 56 25.56 23.03 47.19
C ASN A 56 24.40 23.17 48.21
N GLU A 57 24.73 23.08 49.48
CA GLU A 57 23.75 23.09 50.57
C GLU A 57 22.92 24.38 50.61
N SER A 58 23.52 25.54 50.32
CA SER A 58 22.85 26.84 50.30
C SER A 58 21.79 27.00 49.20
N ASP A 59 21.76 26.09 48.23
CA ASP A 59 20.81 26.15 47.11
C ASP A 59 19.44 25.53 47.46
N TYR A 60 19.30 24.95 48.65
CA TYR A 60 18.11 24.23 49.07
C TYR A 60 16.83 25.08 48.93
N GLU A 61 16.82 26.27 49.52
CA GLU A 61 15.63 27.15 49.52
C GLU A 61 15.25 27.59 48.10
N TYR A 62 16.24 27.84 47.24
CA TYR A 62 16.01 28.14 45.83
C TYR A 62 15.25 26.99 45.12
N TYR A 63 15.71 25.74 45.26
CA TYR A 63 15.05 24.60 44.63
C TYR A 63 13.70 24.24 45.29
N LYS A 64 13.55 24.48 46.59
CA LYS A 64 12.30 24.28 47.35
C LYS A 64 11.20 25.24 46.95
N GLU A 65 11.53 26.47 46.56
CA GLU A 65 10.56 27.37 45.97
C GLU A 65 10.29 27.03 44.49
N LEU A 66 11.35 26.72 43.72
CA LEU A 66 11.23 26.42 42.30
C LEU A 66 10.38 25.18 42.01
N ILE A 67 10.44 24.14 42.87
CA ILE A 67 9.66 22.90 42.68
C ILE A 67 8.14 23.14 42.71
N LYS A 68 7.65 24.14 43.47
CA LYS A 68 6.21 24.40 43.64
C LYS A 68 5.54 24.70 42.29
N THR A 69 6.19 25.54 41.49
CA THR A 69 5.73 25.93 40.16
C THR A 69 6.20 24.97 39.06
N SER A 70 7.26 24.21 39.30
CA SER A 70 7.85 23.30 38.32
C SER A 70 7.11 21.97 38.13
N SER A 71 7.52 21.24 37.09
CA SER A 71 7.12 19.86 36.80
C SER A 71 8.28 19.13 36.11
N CYS A 72 8.15 17.82 35.91
CA CYS A 72 9.15 17.06 35.16
C CYS A 72 9.28 17.61 33.75
N TRP A 73 10.49 17.98 33.34
CA TRP A 73 10.74 18.58 32.02
C TRP A 73 10.46 17.61 30.86
N LEU A 74 10.56 16.30 31.12
CA LEU A 74 10.31 15.22 30.16
C LEU A 74 8.82 14.89 30.01
N CYS A 75 8.12 14.59 31.11
CA CYS A 75 6.73 14.08 31.07
C CYS A 75 5.66 15.08 31.52
N LYS A 76 6.07 16.28 31.97
CA LYS A 76 5.19 17.33 32.52
C LYS A 76 4.38 16.95 33.76
N ALA A 77 4.59 15.74 34.32
CA ALA A 77 3.96 15.33 35.56
C ALA A 77 4.53 16.10 36.76
N LYS A 78 3.67 16.32 37.76
CA LYS A 78 4.09 16.83 39.07
C LYS A 78 4.82 15.74 39.85
N PHE A 79 5.63 16.16 40.82
CA PHE A 79 6.40 15.25 41.67
C PHE A 79 5.53 14.75 42.82
N THR A 80 5.55 13.44 43.03
CA THR A 80 4.81 12.75 44.09
C THR A 80 5.74 11.77 44.82
N ILE A 81 5.30 11.20 45.93
CA ILE A 81 6.11 10.21 46.66
C ILE A 81 6.50 8.99 45.80
N LEU A 82 5.63 8.59 44.86
CA LEU A 82 5.86 7.51 43.89
C LEU A 82 6.61 7.97 42.64
N ASN A 83 6.66 9.29 42.39
CA ASN A 83 7.29 9.91 41.23
C ASN A 83 8.26 11.01 41.68
N GLN A 84 9.29 10.60 42.40
CA GLN A 84 10.20 11.51 43.11
C GLN A 84 10.98 12.42 42.16
N LEU A 85 11.31 13.60 42.67
CA LEU A 85 12.11 14.63 42.00
C LEU A 85 13.58 14.20 41.87
N THR A 86 14.17 14.48 40.71
CA THR A 86 15.62 14.44 40.50
C THR A 86 16.06 15.65 39.68
N LEU A 87 17.33 16.01 39.79
CA LEU A 87 18.00 16.95 38.88
C LEU A 87 18.70 16.15 37.79
N ASP A 88 18.32 16.42 36.54
CA ASP A 88 18.83 15.79 35.34
C ASP A 88 19.70 16.78 34.58
N ARG A 89 20.88 16.35 34.14
CA ARG A 89 21.89 17.23 33.52
C ARG A 89 21.43 17.67 32.14
N ILE A 90 21.61 18.94 31.80
CA ILE A 90 21.33 19.44 30.44
C ILE A 90 22.40 18.88 29.49
N ASP A 91 23.67 19.09 29.84
CA ASP A 91 24.84 18.51 29.20
C ASP A 91 25.48 17.45 30.10
N ASN A 92 25.61 16.22 29.59
CA ASN A 92 26.19 15.08 30.31
C ASN A 92 27.73 15.13 30.43
N SER A 93 28.39 16.04 29.71
CA SER A 93 29.84 16.29 29.84
C SER A 93 30.17 17.19 31.03
N LEU A 94 29.20 17.99 31.51
CA LEU A 94 29.36 18.94 32.61
C LEU A 94 28.78 18.40 33.93
N GLY A 95 29.32 18.89 35.06
CA GLY A 95 28.82 18.58 36.40
C GLY A 95 27.43 19.15 36.69
N HIS A 96 26.86 18.82 37.84
CA HIS A 96 25.56 19.33 38.28
C HIS A 96 25.64 20.77 38.81
N SER A 97 25.95 21.74 37.96
CA SER A 97 25.82 23.16 38.30
C SER A 97 24.36 23.62 38.17
N LYS A 98 24.01 24.76 38.80
CA LYS A 98 22.66 25.35 38.73
C LYS A 98 22.16 25.54 37.30
N ASP A 99 23.04 26.00 36.40
CA ASP A 99 22.68 26.29 35.01
C ASP A 99 22.66 25.05 34.11
N ASN A 100 23.19 23.91 34.60
CA ASN A 100 23.29 22.66 33.85
C ASN A 100 22.29 21.59 34.32
N VAL A 101 21.28 21.93 35.12
CA VAL A 101 20.30 20.94 35.60
C VAL A 101 18.85 21.35 35.35
N ARG A 102 17.99 20.35 35.19
CA ARG A 102 16.54 20.52 35.10
C ARG A 102 15.82 19.48 35.94
N PHE A 103 14.64 19.83 36.43
CA PHE A 103 13.83 18.87 37.18
C PHE A 103 13.28 17.77 36.28
N ALA A 104 13.64 16.53 36.58
CA ALA A 104 13.07 15.33 35.98
C ALA A 104 12.55 14.41 37.08
N CYS A 105 11.48 13.67 36.83
CA CYS A 105 11.11 12.61 37.76
C CYS A 105 12.06 11.43 37.60
N GLN A 106 12.25 10.66 38.67
CA GLN A 106 13.20 9.55 38.70
C GLN A 106 13.00 8.57 37.54
N TYR A 107 11.76 8.20 37.22
CA TYR A 107 11.47 7.32 36.08
C TYR A 107 11.98 7.90 34.75
N CYS A 108 11.68 9.17 34.48
CA CYS A 108 12.07 9.81 33.22
C CYS A 108 13.59 10.03 33.14
N ASN A 109 14.23 10.38 34.25
CA ASN A 109 15.68 10.53 34.33
C ASN A 109 16.40 9.21 34.05
N VAL A 110 15.94 8.11 34.67
CA VAL A 110 16.46 6.76 34.41
C VAL A 110 16.21 6.34 32.95
N ALA A 111 15.02 6.61 32.42
CA ALA A 111 14.68 6.28 31.02
C ALA A 111 15.51 7.06 30.00
N ARG A 112 15.86 8.32 30.31
CA ARG A 112 16.79 9.14 29.52
C ARG A 112 18.19 8.57 29.60
N SER A 113 18.73 8.38 30.81
CA SER A 113 20.14 8.01 30.99
C SER A 113 21.05 8.95 30.17
N ASN A 114 21.95 8.41 29.35
CA ASN A 114 22.83 9.17 28.46
C ASN A 114 22.25 9.42 27.05
N ARG A 115 20.96 9.09 26.83
CA ARG A 115 20.31 9.24 25.51
C ARG A 115 19.92 10.71 25.25
N ASP A 116 19.64 11.00 23.98
CA ASP A 116 19.20 12.32 23.54
C ASP A 116 17.94 12.78 24.31
N ALA A 117 18.06 13.99 24.88
CA ALA A 117 17.05 14.64 25.70
C ALA A 117 15.74 14.86 24.93
N LYS A 118 15.81 15.34 23.68
CA LYS A 118 14.63 15.71 22.87
C LYS A 118 13.89 14.46 22.38
N ILE A 119 14.63 13.44 21.93
CA ILE A 119 14.07 12.16 21.48
C ILE A 119 13.41 11.43 22.65
N THR A 120 14.08 11.38 23.81
CA THR A 120 13.51 10.72 25.00
C THR A 120 12.22 11.43 25.44
N ARG A 121 12.24 12.76 25.46
CA ARG A 121 11.06 13.57 25.76
C ARG A 121 9.89 13.26 24.82
N LEU A 122 10.16 13.20 23.51
CA LEU A 122 9.15 12.88 22.50
C LEU A 122 8.55 11.50 22.75
N LYS A 123 9.37 10.47 22.98
CA LYS A 123 8.90 9.10 23.25
C LYS A 123 8.02 9.02 24.49
N ILE A 124 8.45 9.67 25.59
CA ILE A 124 7.69 9.69 26.84
C ILE A 124 6.34 10.39 26.65
N GLN A 125 6.34 11.56 26.00
CA GLN A 125 5.11 12.33 25.79
C GLN A 125 4.16 11.63 24.82
N LEU A 126 4.65 11.03 23.74
CA LEU A 126 3.83 10.21 22.84
C LEU A 126 3.20 9.05 23.61
N LYS A 127 3.99 8.30 24.38
CA LYS A 127 3.45 7.21 25.21
C LYS A 127 2.29 7.70 26.10
N ARG A 128 2.47 8.85 26.77
CA ARG A 128 1.44 9.43 27.63
C ARG A 128 0.21 9.92 26.86
N TYR A 129 0.39 10.55 25.69
CA TYR A 129 -0.70 10.96 24.82
C TYR A 129 -1.55 9.76 24.38
N TYR A 130 -0.89 8.69 23.94
CA TYR A 130 -1.58 7.48 23.50
C TYR A 130 -2.42 6.88 24.62
N LEU A 131 -1.84 6.75 25.82
CA LEU A 131 -2.58 6.28 27.00
C LEU A 131 -3.74 7.22 27.37
N ALA A 132 -3.54 8.53 27.32
CA ALA A 132 -4.57 9.52 27.65
C ALA A 132 -5.75 9.49 26.65
N LYS A 133 -5.47 9.19 25.38
CA LYS A 133 -6.48 9.11 24.30
C LYS A 133 -7.05 7.70 24.11
N GLY A 134 -6.60 6.70 24.88
CA GLY A 134 -6.99 5.30 24.70
C GLY A 134 -6.52 4.70 23.38
N LEU A 135 -5.43 5.21 22.81
CA LEU A 135 -4.87 4.75 21.54
C LEU A 135 -3.92 3.55 21.77
N PRO A 136 -3.86 2.59 20.83
CA PRO A 136 -2.91 1.47 20.90
C PRO A 136 -1.46 1.99 20.86
N MET A 137 -0.68 1.74 21.92
CA MET A 137 0.68 2.26 22.10
C MET A 137 1.68 1.72 21.07
N PRO A 138 2.78 2.45 20.77
CA PRO A 138 3.95 1.86 20.14
C PRO A 138 4.49 0.73 21.02
N ILE A 139 4.85 -0.37 20.38
CA ILE A 139 5.04 -1.66 21.02
C ILE A 139 6.29 -1.64 21.92
N THR A 140 6.11 -1.82 23.24
CA THR A 140 7.19 -1.82 24.25
C THR A 140 7.56 -3.21 24.77
N SER A 141 6.90 -4.25 24.26
CA SER A 141 7.11 -5.66 24.62
C SER A 141 7.36 -6.46 23.36
N GLU A 142 8.44 -7.24 23.34
CA GLU A 142 8.82 -8.08 22.21
C GLU A 142 7.75 -9.16 21.92
N ASP A 143 7.17 -9.76 22.96
CA ASP A 143 6.10 -10.75 22.80
C ASP A 143 4.83 -10.12 22.20
N THR A 144 4.47 -8.91 22.65
CA THR A 144 3.35 -8.15 22.09
C THR A 144 3.62 -7.73 20.63
N TYR A 145 4.89 -7.47 20.29
CA TYR A 145 5.30 -7.21 18.92
C TYR A 145 5.08 -8.42 18.02
N HIS A 146 5.53 -9.59 18.44
CA HIS A 146 5.35 -10.82 17.67
C HIS A 146 3.87 -11.18 17.50
N VAL A 147 3.05 -11.01 18.53
CA VAL A 147 1.59 -11.22 18.46
C VAL A 147 0.91 -10.25 17.49
N LEU A 148 1.23 -8.94 17.56
CA LEU A 148 0.65 -7.94 16.67
C LEU A 148 1.17 -8.08 15.23
N ARG A 149 2.46 -8.39 15.04
CA ARG A 149 3.08 -8.61 13.72
C ARG A 149 2.46 -9.79 12.99
N ASN A 150 2.07 -10.84 13.71
CA ASN A 150 1.33 -11.98 13.17
C ASN A 150 -0.09 -11.61 12.73
N GLY A 151 -0.68 -10.54 13.31
CA GLY A 151 -2.01 -10.03 12.97
C GLY A 151 -2.06 -8.93 11.90
N ILE A 152 -0.92 -8.34 11.50
CA ILE A 152 -0.87 -7.30 10.46
C ILE A 152 -0.89 -7.96 9.07
N THR A 153 -2.04 -7.87 8.40
CA THR A 153 -2.23 -8.33 7.02
C THR A 153 -2.19 -7.16 6.03
N GLY A 154 -0.99 -6.91 5.50
CA GLY A 154 -0.76 -6.20 4.23
C GLY A 154 -0.63 -4.67 4.31
N GLY A 155 0.57 -4.15 4.06
CA GLY A 155 0.80 -2.75 3.70
C GLY A 155 0.86 -2.53 2.19
N LEU A 156 1.11 -1.27 1.79
CA LEU A 156 1.35 -0.88 0.41
C LEU A 156 2.58 -1.66 -0.11
N ALA A 157 2.40 -2.41 -1.19
CA ALA A 157 3.49 -3.13 -1.84
C ALA A 157 3.37 -2.97 -3.34
N ASN A 158 4.42 -2.41 -3.96
CA ASN A 158 4.44 -1.95 -5.34
C ASN A 158 5.75 -2.31 -6.02
N VAL A 159 5.68 -2.55 -7.33
CA VAL A 159 6.85 -2.70 -8.20
C VAL A 159 6.80 -1.58 -9.22
N ILE A 160 7.89 -0.82 -9.37
CA ILE A 160 8.01 0.29 -10.35
C ILE A 160 8.87 -0.11 -11.55
N HIS A 161 9.76 -1.10 -11.42
CA HIS A 161 10.52 -1.63 -12.55
C HIS A 161 10.67 -3.15 -12.42
N ARG A 162 10.17 -3.92 -13.40
CA ARG A 162 10.07 -5.38 -13.27
C ARG A 162 11.35 -6.14 -13.62
N TYR A 163 12.25 -5.53 -14.38
CA TYR A 163 13.44 -6.19 -14.92
C TYR A 163 14.68 -5.36 -14.60
N ASN A 164 15.54 -5.87 -13.71
CA ASN A 164 16.71 -5.15 -13.23
C ASN A 164 17.88 -6.12 -13.11
N ILE A 165 18.71 -6.15 -14.15
CA ILE A 165 19.84 -7.06 -14.29
C ILE A 165 21.13 -6.25 -14.28
N LYS A 166 22.11 -6.73 -13.50
CA LYS A 166 23.45 -6.14 -13.42
C LYS A 166 24.08 -6.01 -14.80
N ASP A 167 24.72 -4.86 -15.05
CA ASP A 167 25.46 -4.51 -16.27
C ASP A 167 24.59 -4.47 -17.56
N GLU A 168 23.27 -4.65 -17.44
CA GLU A 168 22.32 -4.60 -18.56
C GLU A 168 21.29 -3.48 -18.39
N THR A 169 20.77 -3.28 -17.17
CA THR A 169 19.67 -2.36 -16.95
C THR A 169 20.16 -0.93 -16.69
N ASN A 170 19.72 0.01 -17.51
CA ASN A 170 19.92 1.44 -17.27
C ASN A 170 19.10 1.92 -16.06
N ILE A 171 19.61 2.95 -15.38
CA ILE A 171 18.87 3.63 -14.33
C ILE A 171 17.67 4.35 -14.97
N ASN A 172 16.46 3.94 -14.57
CA ASN A 172 15.22 4.47 -15.12
C ASN A 172 14.66 5.61 -14.28
N LYS A 173 14.05 6.59 -14.95
CA LYS A 173 13.32 7.70 -14.32
C LYS A 173 11.94 7.86 -14.93
N MET A 174 11.07 8.49 -14.15
CA MET A 174 9.75 8.92 -14.60
C MET A 174 9.62 10.42 -14.40
N LYS A 175 9.02 11.10 -15.37
CA LYS A 175 8.61 12.50 -15.26
C LYS A 175 7.16 12.66 -15.69
N LEU A 176 6.55 13.73 -15.19
CA LEU A 176 5.25 14.18 -15.63
C LEU A 176 5.47 15.23 -16.74
N GLU A 177 4.81 15.08 -17.87
CA GLU A 177 4.90 16.00 -19.00
C GLU A 177 3.51 16.40 -19.46
N ASN A 178 3.34 17.69 -19.80
CA ASN A 178 2.08 18.21 -20.34
C ASN A 178 2.20 18.29 -21.85
N THR A 179 1.35 17.56 -22.55
CA THR A 179 1.31 17.50 -24.01
C THR A 179 0.04 18.19 -24.52
N LEU A 180 0.16 18.98 -25.59
CA LEU A 180 -1.00 19.51 -26.30
C LEU A 180 -1.65 18.38 -27.10
N GLN A 181 -2.82 17.93 -26.68
CA GLN A 181 -3.60 16.93 -27.42
C GLN A 181 -4.41 17.58 -28.56
N SER A 182 -4.77 18.87 -28.40
CA SER A 182 -5.33 19.74 -29.45
C SER A 182 -5.22 21.21 -29.03
N ALA A 183 -5.65 22.15 -29.89
CA ALA A 183 -5.50 23.60 -29.71
C ALA A 183 -5.96 24.17 -28.35
N ASN A 184 -6.82 23.45 -27.60
CA ASN A 184 -7.29 23.86 -26.27
C ASN A 184 -7.37 22.71 -25.25
N VAL A 185 -6.70 21.56 -25.50
CA VAL A 185 -6.71 20.42 -24.58
C VAL A 185 -5.28 20.03 -24.21
N MET A 186 -4.91 20.31 -22.97
CA MET A 186 -3.68 19.82 -22.34
C MET A 186 -3.94 18.43 -21.77
N SER A 187 -3.18 17.43 -22.20
CA SER A 187 -3.11 16.14 -21.52
C SER A 187 -1.82 16.05 -20.72
N THR A 188 -1.92 15.51 -19.52
CA THR A 188 -0.74 15.26 -18.69
C THR A 188 -0.42 13.77 -18.76
N GLN A 189 0.83 13.45 -19.07
CA GLN A 189 1.32 12.09 -19.30
C GLN A 189 2.51 11.78 -18.40
N VAL A 190 2.66 10.50 -18.03
CA VAL A 190 3.85 9.99 -17.32
C VAL A 190 4.79 9.38 -18.34
N ILE A 191 6.00 9.93 -18.44
CA ILE A 191 7.04 9.46 -19.35
C ILE A 191 8.11 8.74 -18.54
N SER A 192 8.35 7.47 -18.89
CA SER A 192 9.49 6.69 -18.42
C SER A 192 10.65 6.83 -19.41
N TYR A 193 11.85 7.09 -18.92
CA TYR A 193 13.04 7.28 -19.72
C TYR A 193 14.28 6.76 -18.97
N ASP A 194 15.24 6.24 -19.72
CA ASP A 194 16.48 5.72 -19.17
C ASP A 194 17.56 6.80 -19.14
N LEU A 195 18.43 6.72 -18.14
CA LEU A 195 19.66 7.50 -18.04
C LEU A 195 20.84 6.66 -18.53
N ASP A 196 21.96 7.31 -18.84
CA ASP A 196 23.18 6.64 -19.33
C ASP A 196 23.86 5.76 -18.26
N ASN A 197 23.50 5.93 -16.99
CA ASN A 197 24.04 5.13 -15.89
C ASN A 197 23.49 3.70 -15.95
N ILE A 198 24.38 2.71 -15.91
CA ILE A 198 24.01 1.28 -15.89
C ILE A 198 24.07 0.76 -14.46
N MET A 199 23.03 0.03 -14.06
CA MET A 199 22.93 -0.62 -12.76
C MET A 199 24.06 -1.64 -12.58
N THR A 200 24.74 -1.58 -11.44
CA THR A 200 25.77 -2.56 -11.04
C THR A 200 25.30 -3.52 -9.96
N HIS A 201 24.32 -3.11 -9.14
CA HIS A 201 23.77 -3.94 -8.06
C HIS A 201 22.39 -3.46 -7.61
N ILE A 202 21.75 -4.31 -6.81
CA ILE A 202 20.50 -4.09 -6.08
C ILE A 202 20.82 -3.90 -4.60
N THR A 203 20.20 -2.91 -3.97
CA THR A 203 20.29 -2.66 -2.53
C THR A 203 18.90 -2.69 -1.89
N GLY A 204 18.68 -3.61 -0.96
CA GLY A 204 17.50 -3.72 -0.11
C GLY A 204 17.71 -3.08 1.26
N VAL A 205 16.74 -2.27 1.68
CA VAL A 205 16.69 -1.64 2.99
C VAL A 205 15.37 -1.94 3.69
N ASP A 206 15.44 -2.21 4.99
CA ASP A 206 14.31 -2.43 5.88
C ASP A 206 14.16 -1.24 6.84
N PHE A 207 12.92 -0.82 7.07
CA PHE A 207 12.57 0.30 7.91
C PHE A 207 11.96 -0.22 9.20
N ASN A 208 12.54 0.18 10.33
CA ASN A 208 11.97 -0.11 11.65
C ASN A 208 10.63 0.62 11.92
N SER A 209 10.08 1.33 10.93
CA SER A 209 8.83 2.08 11.00
C SER A 209 8.13 2.12 9.64
N LEU A 210 6.78 2.12 9.66
CA LEU A 210 5.89 2.03 8.50
C LEU A 210 5.90 3.25 7.55
N TYR A 211 7.02 3.62 6.92
CA TYR A 211 7.00 4.76 6.00
C TYR A 211 8.04 4.68 4.88
N PRO A 212 7.66 4.25 3.67
CA PRO A 212 8.43 4.53 2.45
C PRO A 212 8.64 6.04 2.21
N ALA A 213 7.77 6.90 2.78
CA ALA A 213 7.90 8.36 2.79
C ALA A 213 9.20 8.87 3.46
N VAL A 214 9.85 8.01 4.25
CA VAL A 214 11.18 8.24 4.81
C VAL A 214 12.20 8.55 3.70
N PHE A 215 12.12 7.88 2.54
CA PHE A 215 13.09 8.06 1.44
C PHE A 215 12.77 9.19 0.45
N SER A 216 11.61 9.86 0.53
CA SER A 216 11.27 10.90 -0.45
C SER A 216 11.96 12.23 -0.18
N GLY A 217 12.45 12.46 1.05
CA GLY A 217 13.00 13.75 1.47
C GLY A 217 12.01 14.92 1.39
N LEU A 218 10.73 14.67 1.04
CA LEU A 218 9.70 15.67 0.87
C LEU A 218 9.18 16.13 2.22
N LYS A 219 8.82 17.42 2.30
CA LYS A 219 8.01 17.90 3.41
C LYS A 219 6.62 17.27 3.31
N HIS A 220 6.20 16.60 4.38
CA HIS A 220 4.90 16.00 4.51
C HIS A 220 4.27 16.43 5.84
N ASP A 221 3.05 16.97 5.76
CA ASP A 221 2.29 17.48 6.91
C ASP A 221 2.02 16.44 8.02
N PHE A 222 2.18 15.16 7.69
CA PHE A 222 2.00 14.05 8.63
C PHE A 222 3.25 13.83 9.51
N ILE A 223 4.39 14.44 9.18
CA ILE A 223 5.70 14.24 9.84
C ILE A 223 6.06 15.48 10.69
N LYS A 224 5.14 15.89 11.56
CA LYS A 224 5.21 17.17 12.29
C LYS A 224 6.45 17.34 13.18
N TYR A 225 7.00 16.24 13.71
CA TYR A 225 8.04 16.29 14.76
C TYR A 225 9.48 16.35 14.24
N THR A 226 9.68 16.36 12.93
CA THR A 226 11.01 16.52 12.28
C THR A 226 11.05 17.74 11.35
N GLY A 227 10.22 18.76 11.60
CA GLY A 227 10.12 19.93 10.72
C GLY A 227 9.37 19.63 9.42
N HIS A 228 8.42 18.69 9.49
CA HIS A 228 7.67 18.14 8.34
C HIS A 228 8.52 17.32 7.38
N GLN A 229 9.82 17.11 7.62
CA GLN A 229 10.71 16.47 6.67
C GLN A 229 11.48 15.33 7.36
N ILE A 230 11.56 14.17 6.75
CA ILE A 230 12.51 13.14 7.18
C ILE A 230 13.79 13.35 6.37
N TYR A 231 14.87 13.74 7.04
CA TYR A 231 16.19 13.86 6.43
C TYR A 231 16.78 12.46 6.29
N MET A 232 16.79 11.91 5.09
CA MET A 232 17.24 10.54 4.83
C MET A 232 18.36 10.51 3.79
N PRO A 233 19.04 9.35 3.62
CA PRO A 233 20.20 9.21 2.75
C PRO A 233 19.97 9.79 1.35
N VAL A 234 18.77 9.67 0.79
CA VAL A 234 18.45 10.19 -0.56
C VAL A 234 18.83 11.64 -0.78
N ARG A 235 18.78 12.50 0.25
CA ARG A 235 19.23 13.90 0.11
C ARG A 235 20.71 14.00 -0.27
N CYS A 236 21.52 13.07 0.22
CA CYS A 236 22.94 12.96 -0.07
C CYS A 236 23.24 11.82 -1.05
N LEU A 237 22.26 11.33 -1.83
CA LEU A 237 22.51 10.37 -2.91
C LEU A 237 22.33 11.03 -4.28
N ASP A 238 23.13 10.59 -5.24
CA ASP A 238 23.03 11.01 -6.63
C ASP A 238 21.79 10.39 -7.26
N SER A 239 20.74 11.19 -7.41
CA SER A 239 19.49 10.74 -8.00
C SER A 239 19.66 10.18 -9.41
N SER A 240 20.71 10.50 -10.16
CA SER A 240 20.94 9.94 -11.49
C SER A 240 21.44 8.49 -11.46
N LYS A 241 21.92 8.00 -10.31
CA LYS A 241 22.59 6.71 -10.16
C LYS A 241 21.77 5.65 -9.43
N PHE A 242 20.50 5.89 -9.16
CA PHE A 242 19.64 4.83 -8.62
C PHE A 242 18.18 5.00 -9.05
N HIS A 243 17.40 3.92 -9.04
CA HIS A 243 15.95 3.98 -9.18
C HIS A 243 15.24 3.01 -8.24
N PHE A 244 13.99 3.32 -7.94
CA PHE A 244 13.14 2.47 -7.12
C PHE A 244 12.66 1.27 -7.92
N VAL A 245 12.87 0.06 -7.38
CA VAL A 245 12.46 -1.18 -8.04
C VAL A 245 11.19 -1.72 -7.40
N TYR A 246 11.24 -1.95 -6.09
CA TYR A 246 10.21 -2.64 -5.33
C TYR A 246 10.14 -2.07 -3.91
N GLY A 247 8.95 -2.11 -3.30
CA GLY A 247 8.81 -1.91 -1.86
C GLY A 247 7.62 -2.66 -1.32
N ASP A 248 7.68 -3.06 -0.05
CA ASP A 248 6.62 -3.75 0.66
C ASP A 248 6.60 -3.34 2.11
N THR A 249 5.59 -2.54 2.47
CA THR A 249 5.25 -2.12 3.83
C THR A 249 6.37 -1.35 4.54
N ASP A 250 7.38 -2.08 5.00
CA ASP A 250 8.54 -1.69 5.77
C ASP A 250 9.85 -1.93 5.01
N SER A 251 9.84 -2.44 3.78
CA SER A 251 11.05 -2.67 2.98
C SER A 251 11.05 -1.93 1.64
N MET A 252 12.24 -1.62 1.14
CA MET A 252 12.44 -1.04 -0.18
C MET A 252 13.69 -1.59 -0.84
N THR A 253 13.61 -1.80 -2.14
CA THR A 253 14.70 -2.26 -2.98
C THR A 253 14.98 -1.25 -4.08
N LEU A 254 16.24 -0.85 -4.19
CA LEU A 254 16.75 0.10 -5.17
C LEU A 254 17.72 -0.58 -6.14
N ALA A 255 17.68 -0.20 -7.40
CA ALA A 255 18.74 -0.46 -8.36
C ALA A 255 19.76 0.67 -8.27
N VAL A 256 21.04 0.34 -8.22
CA VAL A 256 22.14 1.29 -7.99
C VAL A 256 23.21 1.14 -9.06
N ALA A 257 23.62 2.25 -9.65
CA ALA A 257 24.75 2.41 -10.55
C ALA A 257 25.98 2.87 -9.75
N GLY A 258 26.57 1.92 -9.02
CA GLY A 258 27.84 2.12 -8.29
C GLY A 258 29.07 1.97 -9.19
N ASN A 259 30.26 1.96 -8.59
CA ASN A 259 31.52 1.76 -9.31
C ASN A 259 31.73 0.28 -9.67
N PRO A 260 31.79 -0.10 -10.97
CA PRO A 260 31.99 -1.50 -11.40
C PRO A 260 33.29 -2.14 -10.91
N ASN A 261 34.29 -1.35 -10.51
CA ASN A 261 35.63 -1.84 -10.15
C ASN A 261 35.84 -2.00 -8.64
N LYS A 262 34.84 -1.68 -7.81
CA LYS A 262 34.95 -1.76 -6.35
C LYS A 262 34.07 -2.88 -5.81
N ASP A 263 34.44 -3.41 -4.65
CA ASP A 263 33.57 -4.30 -3.88
C ASP A 263 32.30 -3.53 -3.46
N TYR A 264 31.13 -4.09 -3.80
CA TYR A 264 29.82 -3.44 -3.74
C TYR A 264 29.13 -3.62 -2.38
N ASN A 265 29.85 -4.15 -1.38
CA ASN A 265 29.43 -4.25 0.03
C ASN A 265 29.13 -2.89 0.70
N HIS A 266 29.33 -1.79 -0.02
CA HIS A 266 29.16 -0.45 0.50
C HIS A 266 27.79 0.19 0.21
N GLY A 267 26.85 -0.55 -0.42
CA GLY A 267 25.48 -0.11 -0.69
C GLY A 267 25.46 1.23 -1.44
N PHE A 268 25.15 2.32 -0.73
CA PHE A 268 25.04 3.65 -1.35
C PHE A 268 26.37 4.43 -1.47
N SER A 269 27.50 3.93 -0.97
CA SER A 269 28.72 4.76 -0.80
C SER A 269 29.21 5.47 -2.06
N GLU A 270 29.16 4.82 -3.22
CA GLU A 270 29.68 5.36 -4.49
C GLU A 270 28.73 6.36 -5.16
N ILE A 271 27.53 6.50 -4.61
CA ILE A 271 26.53 7.43 -5.10
C ILE A 271 26.25 8.53 -4.06
N ILE A 272 27.10 8.67 -3.03
CA ILE A 272 26.98 9.77 -2.06
C ILE A 272 27.42 11.08 -2.71
N THR A 273 26.56 12.10 -2.67
CA THR A 273 26.83 13.46 -3.18
C THR A 273 27.28 14.42 -2.10
N ASP A 274 26.92 14.17 -0.84
CA ASP A 274 27.31 14.98 0.32
C ASP A 274 27.86 14.06 1.42
N GLN A 275 29.18 13.82 1.35
CA GLN A 275 29.88 12.91 2.24
C GLN A 275 29.86 13.40 3.69
N GLN A 276 30.03 14.71 3.90
CA GLN A 276 30.01 15.29 5.24
C GLN A 276 28.66 15.05 5.91
N PHE A 277 27.55 15.36 5.20
CA PHE A 277 26.22 15.12 5.73
C PHE A 277 25.98 13.62 5.97
N TYR A 278 26.43 12.75 5.06
CA TYR A 278 26.29 11.31 5.23
C TYR A 278 26.99 10.83 6.50
N ASP A 279 28.27 11.17 6.68
CA ASP A 279 29.09 10.70 7.81
C ASP A 279 28.56 11.22 9.16
N GLU A 280 28.15 12.50 9.22
CA GLU A 280 27.59 13.12 10.44
C GLU A 280 26.24 12.51 10.87
N ASN A 281 25.52 11.88 9.95
CA ASN A 281 24.14 11.42 10.16
C ASN A 281 23.95 9.91 10.02
N PHE A 282 24.93 9.16 9.49
CA PHE A 282 24.81 7.75 9.16
C PHE A 282 24.26 6.92 10.33
N TYR A 283 24.92 6.96 11.49
CA TYR A 283 24.52 6.21 12.68
C TYR A 283 23.29 6.77 13.41
N LYS A 284 22.71 7.90 12.97
CA LYS A 284 21.40 8.34 13.45
C LYS A 284 20.29 7.49 12.85
N PHE A 285 20.51 6.95 11.65
CA PHE A 285 19.52 6.19 10.88
C PHE A 285 19.90 4.71 10.76
N PHE A 286 21.15 4.41 10.40
CA PHE A 286 21.66 3.06 10.30
C PHE A 286 22.15 2.52 11.66
N PRO A 287 22.20 1.19 11.84
CA PRO A 287 22.74 0.59 13.04
C PRO A 287 24.21 0.94 13.23
N ASP A 288 24.55 1.34 14.45
CA ASP A 288 25.92 1.47 14.90
C ASP A 288 26.42 0.09 15.37
N PRO A 289 27.45 -0.49 14.72
CA PRO A 289 27.91 -1.83 15.04
C PRO A 289 28.49 -1.93 16.46
N SER A 290 28.82 -0.81 17.10
CA SER A 290 29.26 -0.76 18.50
C SER A 290 28.10 -0.85 19.51
N LYS A 291 26.84 -0.83 19.05
CA LYS A 291 25.64 -0.80 19.89
C LYS A 291 24.79 -2.06 19.74
N GLY A 292 23.98 -2.34 20.76
CA GLY A 292 23.11 -3.51 20.81
C GLY A 292 21.79 -3.38 20.04
N VAL A 293 20.90 -4.37 20.21
CA VAL A 293 19.63 -4.53 19.45
C VAL A 293 18.71 -3.30 19.45
N TYR A 294 18.76 -2.47 20.49
CA TYR A 294 17.96 -1.25 20.57
C TYR A 294 18.38 -0.18 19.56
N ASP A 295 19.65 -0.19 19.14
CA ASP A 295 20.13 0.68 18.08
C ASP A 295 19.73 0.12 16.71
N VAL A 296 19.88 -1.20 16.51
CA VAL A 296 19.41 -1.89 15.29
C VAL A 296 17.92 -1.65 15.04
N LYS A 297 17.09 -1.65 16.09
CA LYS A 297 15.63 -1.43 16.04
C LYS A 297 15.21 0.02 16.36
N LYS A 298 16.08 1.03 16.15
CA LYS A 298 15.75 2.43 16.48
C LYS A 298 14.54 2.93 15.69
N LEU A 299 13.69 3.73 16.34
CA LEU A 299 12.51 4.34 15.72
C LEU A 299 12.96 5.25 14.55
N LEU A 300 12.33 5.10 13.37
CA LEU A 300 12.74 5.73 12.11
C LEU A 300 14.13 5.28 11.60
N GLY A 301 14.70 4.22 12.17
CA GLY A 301 15.93 3.62 11.70
C GLY A 301 15.73 2.83 10.41
N VAL A 302 16.82 2.70 9.67
CA VAL A 302 16.94 1.94 8.42
C VAL A 302 18.00 0.88 8.64
N ALA A 303 17.72 -0.37 8.32
CA ALA A 303 18.69 -1.44 8.30
C ALA A 303 18.97 -1.86 6.86
N TYR A 304 20.22 -2.21 6.55
CA TYR A 304 20.52 -2.94 5.32
C TYR A 304 19.96 -4.36 5.45
N GLU A 305 19.18 -4.79 4.47
CA GLU A 305 18.55 -6.12 4.50
C GLU A 305 19.29 -7.09 3.58
N HIS A 306 19.58 -6.68 2.33
CA HIS A 306 20.26 -7.51 1.33
C HIS A 306 20.92 -6.68 0.24
N CYS A 307 21.99 -7.21 -0.34
CA CYS A 307 22.64 -6.77 -1.57
C CYS A 307 22.65 -7.92 -2.58
N GLY A 308 22.36 -7.61 -3.85
CA GLY A 308 22.30 -8.61 -4.90
C GLY A 308 22.68 -8.05 -6.25
N SER A 309 22.99 -8.92 -7.22
CA SER A 309 23.31 -8.46 -8.57
C SER A 309 22.06 -8.17 -9.40
N SER A 310 20.99 -8.96 -9.23
CA SER A 310 19.85 -8.93 -10.16
C SER A 310 18.52 -9.19 -9.48
N LEU A 311 17.46 -8.53 -9.96
CA LEU A 311 16.10 -8.64 -9.47
C LEU A 311 15.09 -8.60 -10.63
N ILE A 312 14.29 -9.66 -10.76
CA ILE A 312 13.10 -9.69 -11.61
C ILE A 312 11.87 -9.71 -10.70
N ALA A 313 11.08 -8.64 -10.71
CA ALA A 313 9.89 -8.49 -9.87
C ALA A 313 8.65 -8.31 -10.74
N LEU A 314 7.81 -9.33 -10.87
CA LEU A 314 6.64 -9.25 -11.75
C LEU A 314 5.47 -8.52 -11.09
N ALA A 315 5.34 -8.66 -9.79
CA ALA A 315 4.33 -8.01 -8.96
C ALA A 315 4.77 -8.00 -7.49
N SER A 316 4.01 -7.31 -6.64
CA SER A 316 4.28 -7.30 -5.20
C SER A 316 4.33 -8.72 -4.63
N LYS A 317 5.40 -9.07 -3.88
CA LYS A 317 5.62 -10.42 -3.31
C LYS A 317 5.69 -11.53 -4.37
N ASN A 318 6.09 -11.18 -5.59
CA ASN A 318 6.30 -12.08 -6.73
C ASN A 318 7.59 -11.67 -7.47
N TYR A 319 8.72 -12.17 -6.98
CA TYR A 319 10.03 -11.81 -7.50
C TYR A 319 11.07 -12.94 -7.38
N TRP A 320 12.08 -12.87 -8.24
CA TRP A 320 13.33 -13.60 -8.14
C TRP A 320 14.46 -12.59 -7.89
N LEU A 321 15.26 -12.83 -6.87
CA LEU A 321 16.40 -12.02 -6.44
C LEU A 321 17.64 -12.92 -6.41
N LEU A 322 18.73 -12.43 -7.00
CA LEU A 322 20.04 -13.05 -6.93
C LEU A 322 20.90 -12.27 -5.91
N GLU A 323 21.11 -12.85 -4.73
CA GLU A 323 21.89 -12.24 -3.63
C GLU A 323 23.34 -12.78 -3.62
N ASP A 324 23.88 -13.08 -4.80
CA ASP A 324 25.23 -13.63 -5.01
C ASP A 324 26.37 -12.76 -4.48
N LEU A 325 26.05 -11.53 -4.09
CA LEU A 325 26.97 -10.59 -3.45
C LEU A 325 27.06 -10.80 -1.93
N ASP A 326 25.96 -11.16 -1.26
CA ASP A 326 25.90 -11.33 0.20
C ASP A 326 26.26 -12.74 0.66
N LYS A 327 25.95 -13.76 -0.14
CA LYS A 327 26.22 -15.16 0.20
C LYS A 327 26.83 -15.86 -1.00
N LYS A 328 27.60 -16.94 -0.78
CA LYS A 328 28.33 -17.62 -1.87
C LYS A 328 27.43 -18.07 -3.04
N HIS A 329 26.18 -18.53 -2.79
CA HIS A 329 25.19 -18.86 -3.83
C HIS A 329 23.69 -18.79 -3.38
N PRO A 330 23.12 -17.63 -3.04
CA PRO A 330 21.72 -17.50 -2.66
C PRO A 330 20.86 -16.94 -3.81
N GLN A 331 20.07 -17.82 -4.43
CA GLN A 331 18.93 -17.38 -5.21
C GLN A 331 17.70 -17.38 -4.32
N THR A 332 17.02 -16.25 -4.26
CA THR A 332 15.81 -16.07 -3.47
C THR A 332 14.63 -15.89 -4.42
N VAL A 333 13.76 -16.90 -4.47
CA VAL A 333 12.44 -16.77 -5.10
C VAL A 333 11.43 -16.43 -4.01
N LYS A 334 10.61 -15.41 -4.25
CA LYS A 334 9.53 -15.02 -3.34
C LYS A 334 8.23 -14.97 -4.12
N LEU A 335 7.32 -15.88 -3.80
CA LEU A 335 5.97 -15.94 -4.36
C LEU A 335 4.96 -16.15 -3.23
N LYS A 336 3.97 -15.25 -3.12
CA LYS A 336 2.93 -15.37 -2.09
C LYS A 336 1.95 -16.50 -2.42
N GLY A 337 1.82 -17.45 -1.49
CA GLY A 337 0.76 -18.46 -1.48
C GLY A 337 1.28 -19.88 -1.69
N PRO A 338 1.85 -20.24 -2.87
CA PRO A 338 2.39 -21.57 -3.13
C PRO A 338 3.65 -21.88 -2.30
N ASN A 339 3.82 -23.15 -1.93
CA ASN A 339 5.08 -23.63 -1.37
C ASN A 339 6.11 -23.82 -2.50
N LEU A 340 7.21 -23.09 -2.45
CA LEU A 340 8.22 -23.14 -3.51
C LEU A 340 8.94 -24.50 -3.62
N LYS A 341 9.12 -25.23 -2.51
CA LYS A 341 9.75 -26.56 -2.54
C LYS A 341 8.93 -27.56 -3.35
N SER A 342 7.61 -27.44 -3.32
CA SER A 342 6.71 -28.29 -4.10
C SER A 342 6.47 -27.78 -5.53
N ASN A 343 7.12 -26.67 -5.93
CA ASN A 343 6.94 -26.00 -7.20
C ASN A 343 8.29 -25.57 -7.82
N PRO A 344 9.18 -26.53 -8.16
CA PRO A 344 10.51 -26.23 -8.69
C PRO A 344 10.50 -25.53 -10.07
N GLN A 345 9.38 -25.59 -10.79
CA GLN A 345 9.16 -24.84 -12.03
C GLN A 345 9.04 -23.32 -11.82
N ILE A 346 8.86 -22.86 -10.58
CA ILE A 346 8.83 -21.44 -10.22
C ILE A 346 10.26 -21.04 -9.87
N ASN A 347 11.06 -20.82 -10.91
CA ASN A 347 12.49 -20.53 -10.85
C ASN A 347 12.83 -19.33 -11.75
N LYS A 348 14.11 -18.97 -11.81
CA LYS A 348 14.61 -17.84 -12.61
C LYS A 348 14.08 -17.85 -14.05
N ASP A 349 14.22 -18.98 -14.74
CA ASP A 349 13.88 -19.11 -16.16
C ASP A 349 12.39 -18.83 -16.38
N ALA A 350 11.53 -19.26 -15.47
CA ALA A 350 10.10 -18.97 -15.54
C ALA A 350 9.79 -17.46 -15.41
N TYR A 351 10.56 -16.70 -14.63
CA TYR A 351 10.44 -15.24 -14.58
C TYR A 351 10.94 -14.57 -15.86
N GLU A 352 12.09 -15.02 -16.40
CA GLU A 352 12.64 -14.50 -17.66
C GLU A 352 11.73 -14.81 -18.86
N ASP A 353 11.23 -16.03 -18.96
CA ASP A 353 10.27 -16.45 -19.98
C ASP A 353 8.97 -15.66 -19.89
N ASN A 354 8.54 -15.31 -18.68
CA ASN A 354 7.38 -14.45 -18.52
C ASN A 354 7.62 -13.05 -19.09
N ILE A 355 8.79 -12.45 -18.82
CA ILE A 355 9.16 -11.13 -19.35
C ILE A 355 9.27 -11.17 -20.88
N ARG A 356 9.94 -12.20 -21.43
CA ARG A 356 10.23 -12.32 -22.87
C ARG A 356 9.02 -12.75 -23.69
N ASN A 357 8.30 -13.77 -23.20
CA ASN A 357 7.30 -14.53 -23.97
C ASN A 357 5.88 -14.40 -23.40
N GLY A 358 5.70 -13.79 -22.22
CA GLY A 358 4.40 -13.66 -21.57
C GLY A 358 3.82 -14.99 -21.07
N THR A 359 4.69 -15.98 -20.81
CA THR A 359 4.28 -17.31 -20.34
C THR A 359 3.60 -17.24 -18.97
N VAL A 360 2.70 -18.18 -18.68
CA VAL A 360 2.08 -18.30 -17.36
C VAL A 360 2.51 -19.62 -16.75
N VAL A 361 3.01 -19.58 -15.51
CA VAL A 361 3.41 -20.78 -14.77
C VAL A 361 2.52 -20.98 -13.57
N GLN A 362 1.89 -22.14 -13.49
CA GLN A 362 1.04 -22.53 -12.38
C GLN A 362 1.86 -23.18 -11.26
N GLY A 363 1.50 -22.84 -10.03
CA GLY A 363 1.99 -23.47 -8.81
C GLY A 363 0.90 -24.27 -8.12
N ARG A 364 1.25 -25.46 -7.67
CA ARG A 364 0.46 -26.29 -6.78
C ARG A 364 0.44 -25.70 -5.38
N ASN A 365 -0.75 -25.57 -4.81
CA ASN A 365 -0.97 -25.11 -3.44
C ASN A 365 -1.74 -26.19 -2.68
N ILE A 366 -1.18 -26.65 -1.56
CA ILE A 366 -1.83 -27.62 -0.69
C ILE A 366 -2.23 -26.91 0.59
N SER A 367 -3.52 -26.96 0.91
CA SER A 367 -4.06 -26.39 2.16
C SER A 367 -4.80 -27.47 2.94
N LEU A 368 -4.61 -27.50 4.26
CA LEU A 368 -5.42 -28.30 5.16
C LEU A 368 -6.63 -27.45 5.58
N ARG A 369 -7.83 -28.00 5.40
CA ARG A 369 -9.07 -27.34 5.82
C ARG A 369 -9.88 -28.27 6.69
N GLN A 370 -10.43 -27.72 7.77
CA GLN A 370 -11.39 -28.42 8.60
C GLN A 370 -12.80 -28.01 8.19
N HIS A 371 -13.66 -29.00 7.93
CA HIS A 371 -15.08 -28.78 7.69
C HIS A 371 -15.86 -29.83 8.48
N GLN A 372 -16.82 -29.37 9.29
CA GLN A 372 -17.66 -30.22 10.15
C GLN A 372 -16.86 -31.21 11.00
N GLY A 373 -15.78 -30.74 11.62
CA GLY A 373 -14.92 -31.58 12.47
C GLY A 373 -13.96 -32.51 11.70
N LYS A 374 -14.10 -32.67 10.38
CA LYS A 374 -13.20 -33.48 9.55
C LYS A 374 -12.14 -32.61 8.89
N MET A 375 -10.87 -32.98 9.09
CA MET A 375 -9.74 -32.34 8.40
C MET A 375 -9.55 -32.97 7.02
N SER A 376 -9.42 -32.15 5.99
CA SER A 376 -9.23 -32.58 4.60
C SER A 376 -8.09 -31.80 3.97
N GLN A 377 -7.29 -32.48 3.15
CA GLN A 377 -6.27 -31.86 2.33
C GLN A 377 -6.89 -31.44 1.00
N ILE A 378 -6.76 -30.16 0.65
CA ILE A 378 -7.24 -29.60 -0.61
C ILE A 378 -6.04 -29.15 -1.43
N GLU A 379 -5.92 -29.70 -2.62
CA GLU A 379 -4.95 -29.31 -3.63
C GLU A 379 -5.60 -28.36 -4.64
N VAL A 380 -4.96 -27.21 -4.88
CA VAL A 380 -5.42 -26.19 -5.82
C VAL A 380 -4.24 -25.72 -6.66
N PHE A 381 -4.40 -25.67 -7.98
CA PHE A 381 -3.45 -25.03 -8.87
C PHE A 381 -3.76 -23.54 -8.98
N LYS A 382 -2.75 -22.70 -8.73
CA LYS A 382 -2.86 -21.24 -8.82
C LYS A 382 -1.86 -20.73 -9.85
N ASN A 383 -2.25 -19.74 -10.65
CA ASN A 383 -1.30 -19.03 -11.50
C ASN A 383 -0.28 -18.32 -10.59
N GLY A 384 0.96 -18.79 -10.58
CA GLY A 384 2.02 -18.26 -9.71
C GLY A 384 2.76 -17.12 -10.39
N ILE A 385 3.37 -17.42 -11.53
CA ILE A 385 4.04 -16.43 -12.38
C ILE A 385 3.06 -16.01 -13.46
N THR A 386 2.72 -14.72 -13.44
CA THR A 386 1.90 -14.09 -14.46
C THR A 386 2.54 -12.76 -14.83
N GLY A 387 2.43 -12.37 -16.10
CA GLY A 387 2.95 -11.08 -16.56
C GLY A 387 2.03 -9.91 -16.23
N THR A 388 0.95 -10.15 -15.47
CA THR A 388 -0.09 -9.18 -15.17
C THR A 388 0.20 -8.50 -13.85
N HIS A 389 0.29 -7.16 -13.89
CA HIS A 389 0.41 -6.33 -12.69
C HIS A 389 -0.95 -5.66 -12.43
N THR A 390 -1.63 -6.03 -11.34
CA THR A 390 -3.01 -5.57 -11.08
C THR A 390 -3.08 -4.18 -10.45
N LYS A 391 -1.97 -3.65 -9.93
CA LYS A 391 -1.94 -2.36 -9.22
C LYS A 391 -1.35 -1.20 -10.03
N MET A 392 -0.79 -1.48 -11.22
CA MET A 392 -0.06 -0.51 -12.03
C MET A 392 -0.06 -0.93 -13.49
N ILE A 393 0.13 0.05 -14.37
CA ILE A 393 0.25 -0.11 -15.81
C ILE A 393 1.69 -0.48 -16.15
N VAL A 394 1.90 -1.70 -16.64
CA VAL A 394 3.21 -2.10 -17.18
C VAL A 394 3.45 -1.48 -18.57
N LEU A 395 4.58 -0.80 -18.72
CA LEU A 395 5.11 -0.21 -19.96
C LEU A 395 5.98 -1.21 -20.75
N PRO A 396 6.24 -0.95 -22.05
CA PRO A 396 7.08 -1.83 -22.88
C PRO A 396 8.48 -2.08 -22.32
N ASN A 397 9.11 -1.06 -21.71
CA ASN A 397 10.40 -1.16 -21.05
C ASN A 397 10.33 -1.80 -19.65
N GLN A 398 9.24 -2.51 -19.31
CA GLN A 398 9.04 -3.19 -18.02
C GLN A 398 8.91 -2.26 -16.81
N CYS A 399 8.87 -0.94 -17.00
CA CYS A 399 8.49 -0.01 -15.95
C CYS A 399 6.99 -0.09 -15.65
N CYS A 400 6.60 0.26 -14.43
CA CYS A 400 5.23 0.19 -13.95
C CYS A 400 4.77 1.57 -13.52
N CYS A 401 3.80 2.13 -14.25
CA CYS A 401 3.21 3.42 -13.93
C CYS A 401 2.01 3.27 -12.99
N PRO A 402 1.90 4.08 -11.92
CA PRO A 402 0.71 4.07 -11.07
C PRO A 402 -0.55 4.45 -11.85
N PHE A 403 -1.69 3.92 -11.41
CA PHE A 403 -2.98 4.44 -11.85
C PHE A 403 -3.16 5.84 -11.24
N VAL A 404 -3.11 6.88 -12.05
CA VAL A 404 -3.36 8.25 -11.62
C VAL A 404 -4.63 8.75 -12.29
N TRP A 405 -5.60 9.12 -11.47
CA TRP A 405 -6.87 9.70 -11.93
C TRP A 405 -6.60 10.90 -12.85
N GLN A 406 -7.25 10.93 -14.02
CA GLN A 406 -7.09 11.96 -15.07
C GLN A 406 -5.75 11.97 -15.84
N LEU A 407 -4.81 11.04 -15.59
CA LEU A 407 -3.60 10.88 -16.41
C LEU A 407 -3.72 9.66 -17.33
N THR A 408 -3.55 9.87 -18.64
CA THR A 408 -3.47 8.79 -19.61
C THR A 408 -2.03 8.30 -19.73
N ALA A 409 -1.77 7.02 -19.46
CA ALA A 409 -0.53 6.38 -19.87
C ALA A 409 -0.70 5.88 -21.31
N ASP A 410 0.13 6.34 -22.25
CA ASP A 410 0.04 5.91 -23.65
C ASP A 410 0.36 4.41 -23.77
N LYS A 411 -0.71 3.61 -23.85
CA LYS A 411 -0.69 2.26 -24.40
C LYS A 411 -1.38 2.33 -25.75
N SER A 412 -0.63 2.56 -26.82
CA SER A 412 -1.14 2.35 -28.18
C SER A 412 -1.30 0.84 -28.46
N LYS A 413 -2.32 0.21 -27.87
CA LYS A 413 -2.96 -0.94 -28.51
C LYS A 413 -4.12 -0.37 -29.30
N SER A 414 -4.03 -0.41 -30.63
CA SER A 414 -5.16 -0.10 -31.49
C SER A 414 -6.37 -0.97 -31.10
N GLN A 415 -7.58 -0.47 -31.28
CA GLN A 415 -8.82 -1.22 -31.05
C GLN A 415 -8.78 -2.61 -31.70
N ALA A 416 -8.16 -2.72 -32.89
CA ALA A 416 -7.93 -3.97 -33.60
C ALA A 416 -7.08 -5.00 -32.82
N LYS A 417 -6.02 -4.57 -32.11
CA LYS A 417 -5.17 -5.47 -31.28
C LYS A 417 -5.88 -5.92 -29.99
N ILE A 418 -6.84 -5.14 -29.50
CA ILE A 418 -7.67 -5.50 -28.35
C ILE A 418 -8.70 -6.55 -28.78
N LEU A 419 -9.38 -6.32 -29.90
CA LEU A 419 -10.36 -7.24 -30.48
C LEU A 419 -9.73 -8.61 -30.85
N ASP A 420 -8.57 -8.64 -31.50
CA ASP A 420 -7.85 -9.89 -31.83
C ASP A 420 -7.49 -10.73 -30.59
N LYS A 421 -7.14 -10.08 -29.47
CA LYS A 421 -6.85 -10.76 -28.22
C LYS A 421 -8.10 -11.30 -27.53
N LEU A 422 -9.23 -10.59 -27.61
CA LEU A 422 -10.52 -11.06 -27.11
C LEU A 422 -10.99 -12.30 -27.89
N LEU A 423 -10.90 -12.26 -29.23
CA LEU A 423 -11.24 -13.39 -30.10
C LEU A 423 -10.34 -14.61 -29.85
N LYS A 424 -9.02 -14.43 -29.67
CA LYS A 424 -8.07 -15.52 -29.37
C LYS A 424 -8.27 -16.17 -27.98
N ARG A 425 -8.83 -15.44 -27.01
CA ARG A 425 -9.22 -16.00 -25.71
C ARG A 425 -10.48 -16.84 -25.85
N PHE A 426 -11.41 -16.40 -26.69
CA PHE A 426 -12.64 -17.13 -27.03
C PHE A 426 -12.38 -18.43 -27.79
N ASP A 427 -11.41 -18.45 -28.73
CA ASP A 427 -11.11 -19.64 -29.56
C ASP A 427 -10.35 -20.77 -28.82
N LYS A 428 -9.89 -20.54 -27.58
CA LYS A 428 -9.14 -21.55 -26.80
C LYS A 428 -10.01 -22.64 -26.17
N THR A 429 -11.33 -22.59 -26.31
CA THR A 429 -12.26 -23.57 -25.72
C THR A 429 -12.35 -24.90 -26.47
N LYS A 430 -11.74 -25.09 -27.65
CA LYS A 430 -11.87 -26.38 -28.36
C LYS A 430 -11.31 -27.60 -27.60
N LYS A 431 -10.30 -27.41 -26.74
CA LYS A 431 -9.66 -28.49 -25.98
C LYS A 431 -10.20 -28.68 -24.55
N GLN A 432 -11.01 -27.73 -24.07
CA GLN A 432 -11.69 -27.83 -22.76
C GLN A 432 -13.16 -28.27 -22.91
N ILE A 433 -13.71 -28.27 -24.14
CA ILE A 433 -15.10 -28.68 -24.44
C ILE A 433 -15.39 -30.12 -24.02
N GLU A 434 -14.52 -31.11 -24.26
CA GLU A 434 -14.85 -32.52 -23.93
C GLU A 434 -14.91 -32.82 -22.43
N ILE A 435 -14.17 -32.07 -21.59
CA ILE A 435 -14.16 -32.27 -20.11
C ILE A 435 -15.18 -31.35 -19.45
N ALA A 436 -15.46 -30.18 -20.03
CA ALA A 436 -16.48 -29.26 -19.55
C ALA A 436 -17.89 -29.68 -19.99
N GLU A 437 -18.08 -30.42 -21.09
CA GLU A 437 -19.42 -30.79 -21.60
C GLU A 437 -20.23 -31.65 -20.63
N ASP A 438 -19.61 -32.58 -19.88
CA ASP A 438 -20.33 -33.42 -18.92
C ASP A 438 -20.65 -32.68 -17.60
N SER A 439 -19.80 -31.74 -17.19
CA SER A 439 -20.02 -30.93 -15.99
C SER A 439 -20.91 -29.70 -16.25
N MET A 440 -20.80 -29.10 -17.44
CA MET A 440 -21.68 -28.03 -17.94
C MET A 440 -23.05 -28.57 -18.34
N LYS A 441 -23.21 -29.78 -18.90
CA LYS A 441 -24.56 -30.36 -19.09
C LYS A 441 -25.33 -30.50 -17.79
N LEU A 442 -24.65 -30.93 -16.71
CA LEU A 442 -25.27 -31.06 -15.39
C LEU A 442 -25.66 -29.69 -14.80
N SER A 443 -24.83 -28.68 -15.03
CA SER A 443 -25.05 -27.30 -14.56
C SER A 443 -26.13 -26.58 -15.41
N ILE A 444 -26.11 -26.74 -16.73
CA ILE A 444 -27.07 -26.17 -17.68
C ILE A 444 -28.45 -26.83 -17.52
N GLN A 445 -28.55 -28.14 -17.29
CA GLN A 445 -29.83 -28.78 -16.96
C GLN A 445 -30.42 -28.31 -15.61
N THR A 446 -29.55 -27.91 -14.68
CA THR A 446 -29.96 -27.34 -13.39
C THR A 446 -30.38 -25.87 -13.53
N ILE A 447 -29.68 -25.10 -14.38
CA ILE A 447 -29.96 -23.69 -14.69
C ILE A 447 -31.23 -23.55 -15.54
N LEU A 448 -31.44 -24.41 -16.54
CA LEU A 448 -32.64 -24.40 -17.40
C LEU A 448 -33.92 -24.85 -16.68
N LYS A 449 -33.82 -25.44 -15.48
CA LYS A 449 -34.99 -25.73 -14.63
C LYS A 449 -35.60 -24.49 -13.97
N TYR A 450 -34.90 -23.35 -13.98
CA TYR A 450 -35.40 -22.09 -13.43
C TYR A 450 -35.26 -20.96 -14.47
N PRO A 451 -36.38 -20.32 -14.89
CA PRO A 451 -36.33 -19.25 -15.87
C PRO A 451 -35.78 -17.98 -15.20
N ARG A 452 -34.47 -17.71 -15.35
CA ARG A 452 -33.86 -16.42 -14.98
C ARG A 452 -32.96 -15.88 -16.10
N ARG A 453 -32.92 -14.55 -16.20
CA ARG A 453 -32.12 -13.76 -17.15
C ARG A 453 -30.62 -13.92 -16.85
N LEU A 454 -29.81 -14.19 -17.88
CA LEU A 454 -28.35 -14.01 -17.81
C LEU A 454 -28.04 -12.51 -17.77
N ASN A 455 -27.35 -12.07 -16.73
CA ASN A 455 -26.86 -10.70 -16.59
C ASN A 455 -25.50 -10.56 -17.32
N LEU A 456 -25.25 -9.40 -17.95
CA LEU A 456 -23.95 -9.04 -18.55
C LEU A 456 -22.78 -9.27 -17.58
N THR A 457 -23.02 -9.10 -16.28
CA THR A 457 -22.07 -9.41 -15.20
C THR A 457 -21.67 -10.89 -15.17
N GLU A 458 -22.60 -11.82 -15.35
CA GLU A 458 -22.29 -13.27 -15.39
C GLU A 458 -21.54 -13.65 -16.67
N PHE A 459 -21.83 -12.99 -17.80
CA PHE A 459 -21.08 -13.17 -19.04
C PHE A 459 -19.63 -12.63 -18.92
N VAL A 460 -19.45 -11.48 -18.28
CA VAL A 460 -18.13 -10.88 -17.99
C VAL A 460 -17.30 -11.75 -17.03
N ASP A 461 -17.95 -12.34 -16.03
CA ASP A 461 -17.33 -13.27 -15.08
C ASP A 461 -16.90 -14.59 -15.75
N GLU A 462 -17.71 -15.16 -16.64
CA GLU A 462 -17.38 -16.38 -17.38
C GLU A 462 -16.24 -16.19 -18.40
N ILE A 463 -16.09 -14.98 -18.97
CA ILE A 463 -15.01 -14.67 -19.91
C ILE A 463 -13.75 -14.14 -19.20
N GLN A 464 -13.81 -13.95 -17.87
CA GLN A 464 -12.75 -13.40 -17.03
C GLN A 464 -12.20 -12.06 -17.54
N ILE A 465 -13.07 -11.17 -18.03
CA ILE A 465 -12.66 -9.82 -18.40
C ILE A 465 -12.50 -9.03 -17.09
N GLN A 466 -11.29 -8.55 -16.79
CA GLN A 466 -11.09 -7.63 -15.66
C GLN A 466 -11.53 -6.23 -16.10
N ASP A 467 -12.27 -5.53 -15.23
CA ASP A 467 -12.85 -4.19 -15.40
C ASP A 467 -11.81 -3.14 -15.86
N SER A 468 -11.43 -3.18 -17.13
CA SER A 468 -10.57 -2.18 -17.74
C SER A 468 -11.41 -1.35 -18.70
N ASP A 469 -11.52 -0.05 -18.40
CA ASP A 469 -12.35 0.92 -19.12
C ASP A 469 -12.05 1.00 -20.64
N ASN A 470 -10.94 0.44 -21.10
CA ASN A 470 -10.53 0.44 -22.52
C ASN A 470 -11.05 -0.77 -23.32
N GLU A 471 -11.41 -1.88 -22.67
CA GLU A 471 -11.96 -3.07 -23.36
C GLU A 471 -13.48 -2.97 -23.50
N ILE A 472 -14.16 -2.27 -22.58
CA ILE A 472 -15.61 -2.09 -22.55
C ILE A 472 -16.13 -1.34 -23.80
N PRO A 473 -15.57 -0.19 -24.23
CA PRO A 473 -16.00 0.51 -25.44
C PRO A 473 -15.78 -0.34 -26.70
N VAL A 474 -14.70 -1.13 -26.76
CA VAL A 474 -14.39 -1.99 -27.91
C VAL A 474 -15.38 -3.15 -28.03
N ILE A 475 -15.82 -3.70 -26.89
CA ILE A 475 -16.87 -4.73 -26.82
C ILE A 475 -18.22 -4.13 -27.23
N ILE A 476 -18.55 -2.93 -26.76
CA ILE A 476 -19.79 -2.22 -27.12
C ILE A 476 -19.81 -1.90 -28.62
N GLU A 477 -18.71 -1.38 -29.19
CA GLU A 477 -18.60 -1.04 -30.61
C GLU A 477 -18.55 -2.25 -31.55
N ASN A 478 -18.24 -3.46 -31.04
CA ASN A 478 -18.11 -4.68 -31.86
C ASN A 478 -18.97 -5.85 -31.35
N ALA A 479 -20.03 -5.57 -30.58
CA ALA A 479 -20.92 -6.57 -29.98
C ALA A 479 -21.63 -7.44 -31.03
N ASP A 480 -21.79 -6.94 -32.26
CA ASP A 480 -22.33 -7.62 -33.44
C ASP A 480 -21.39 -8.72 -33.99
N LYS A 481 -20.10 -8.68 -33.65
CA LYS A 481 -19.08 -9.60 -34.18
C LYS A 481 -18.66 -10.69 -33.20
N ILE A 482 -19.02 -10.56 -31.92
CA ILE A 482 -18.65 -11.52 -30.87
C ILE A 482 -19.78 -12.55 -30.73
N GLN A 483 -19.48 -13.82 -30.99
CA GLN A 483 -20.47 -14.91 -31.03
C GLN A 483 -20.24 -15.96 -29.94
N TYR A 484 -21.32 -16.45 -29.32
CA TYR A 484 -21.33 -17.59 -28.41
C TYR A 484 -22.47 -18.54 -28.83
N GLY A 485 -22.16 -19.83 -29.05
CA GLY A 485 -23.14 -20.82 -29.51
C GLY A 485 -23.79 -20.49 -30.86
N GLY A 486 -23.09 -19.73 -31.73
CA GLY A 486 -23.59 -19.31 -33.05
C GLY A 486 -24.50 -18.07 -33.05
N LYS A 487 -24.66 -17.38 -31.92
CA LYS A 487 -25.44 -16.14 -31.78
C LYS A 487 -24.56 -14.98 -31.31
N THR A 488 -24.84 -13.75 -31.72
CA THR A 488 -24.06 -12.55 -31.35
C THR A 488 -24.47 -12.02 -29.97
N ILE A 489 -23.62 -11.21 -29.31
CA ILE A 489 -23.95 -10.58 -28.02
C ILE A 489 -25.19 -9.67 -28.13
N GLN A 490 -25.44 -9.07 -29.29
CA GLN A 490 -26.64 -8.26 -29.52
C GLN A 490 -27.93 -9.09 -29.54
N ASP A 491 -27.86 -10.40 -29.78
CA ASP A 491 -29.02 -11.30 -29.85
C ASP A 491 -29.58 -11.70 -28.47
N CYS A 492 -28.93 -11.28 -27.37
CA CYS A 492 -29.30 -11.64 -26.00
C CYS A 492 -30.54 -10.93 -25.43
N LYS A 493 -31.11 -9.93 -26.10
CA LYS A 493 -32.55 -9.60 -25.95
C LYS A 493 -33.30 -10.42 -27.01
N SER A 494 -33.59 -11.69 -26.72
CA SER A 494 -34.16 -12.56 -27.76
C SER A 494 -35.51 -11.99 -28.23
N GLN A 495 -35.69 -11.87 -29.54
CA GLN A 495 -36.95 -11.40 -30.15
C GLN A 495 -38.13 -12.29 -29.72
N GLU A 496 -37.84 -13.55 -29.41
CA GLU A 496 -38.78 -14.54 -28.87
C GLU A 496 -39.32 -14.16 -27.49
N ASP A 497 -38.48 -13.61 -26.61
CA ASP A 497 -38.92 -13.19 -25.26
C ASP A 497 -39.77 -11.92 -25.32
N ILE A 498 -39.42 -10.98 -26.20
CA ILE A 498 -40.23 -9.79 -26.47
C ILE A 498 -41.59 -10.23 -27.05
N GLN A 499 -41.59 -11.17 -28.00
CA GLN A 499 -42.83 -11.70 -28.59
C GLN A 499 -43.70 -12.43 -27.56
N LYS A 500 -43.12 -13.25 -26.67
CA LYS A 500 -43.86 -13.92 -25.58
C LYS A 500 -44.47 -12.93 -24.60
N ALA A 501 -43.73 -11.89 -24.22
CA ALA A 501 -44.25 -10.85 -23.34
C ALA A 501 -45.40 -10.09 -24.00
N LEU A 502 -45.30 -9.78 -25.30
CA LEU A 502 -46.36 -9.14 -26.07
C LEU A 502 -47.59 -10.05 -26.25
N GLN A 503 -47.40 -11.35 -26.47
CA GLN A 503 -48.49 -12.33 -26.50
C GLN A 503 -49.29 -12.32 -25.19
N ASN A 504 -48.58 -12.38 -24.05
CA ASN A 504 -49.23 -12.31 -22.74
C ASN A 504 -49.93 -10.97 -22.52
N LEU A 505 -49.33 -9.87 -22.97
CA LEU A 505 -49.92 -8.54 -22.84
C LEU A 505 -51.21 -8.40 -23.65
N VAL A 506 -51.22 -8.85 -24.91
CA VAL A 506 -52.41 -8.77 -25.78
C VAL A 506 -53.52 -9.71 -25.32
N GLN A 507 -53.17 -10.85 -24.70
CA GLN A 507 -54.16 -11.74 -24.08
C GLN A 507 -54.81 -11.15 -22.83
N THR A 508 -54.11 -10.27 -22.12
CA THR A 508 -54.57 -9.73 -20.82
C THR A 508 -55.09 -8.31 -20.91
N GLN A 509 -54.70 -7.55 -21.92
CA GLN A 509 -55.01 -6.15 -22.10
C GLN A 509 -55.35 -5.86 -23.56
N ASN A 510 -56.31 -4.96 -23.79
CA ASN A 510 -56.63 -4.52 -25.15
C ASN A 510 -55.57 -3.54 -25.66
N VAL A 511 -54.53 -4.07 -26.31
CA VAL A 511 -53.45 -3.28 -26.88
C VAL A 511 -53.78 -2.93 -28.32
N THR A 512 -53.96 -1.64 -28.61
CA THR A 512 -54.22 -1.13 -29.97
C THR A 512 -53.03 -0.38 -30.56
N HIS A 513 -52.12 0.09 -29.70
CA HIS A 513 -50.96 0.90 -30.11
C HIS A 513 -49.73 0.55 -29.27
N ILE A 514 -48.58 0.46 -29.92
CA ILE A 514 -47.27 0.29 -29.26
C ILE A 514 -46.32 1.39 -29.73
N ARG A 515 -45.60 1.98 -28.79
CA ARG A 515 -44.63 3.06 -29.04
C ARG A 515 -43.27 2.66 -28.51
N GLY A 516 -42.21 2.99 -29.25
CA GLY A 516 -40.83 2.74 -28.84
C GLY A 516 -39.88 3.82 -29.33
N ASP A 517 -38.70 3.89 -28.73
CA ASP A 517 -37.65 4.89 -28.99
C ASP A 517 -36.80 4.60 -30.24
N GLY A 518 -37.15 3.55 -31.00
CA GLY A 518 -36.38 3.12 -32.16
C GLY A 518 -35.36 2.01 -31.85
N GLU A 519 -35.38 1.41 -30.65
CA GLU A 519 -34.63 0.19 -30.38
C GLU A 519 -34.88 -0.89 -31.46
N LYS A 520 -33.81 -1.34 -32.12
CA LYS A 520 -33.86 -2.31 -33.25
C LYS A 520 -34.57 -3.61 -32.89
N GLY A 521 -34.58 -4.00 -31.62
CA GLY A 521 -35.26 -5.21 -31.13
C GLY A 521 -36.78 -5.18 -31.30
N PHE A 522 -37.42 -4.02 -31.17
CA PHE A 522 -38.88 -3.87 -31.33
C PHE A 522 -39.31 -3.64 -32.78
N ALA A 523 -38.37 -3.23 -33.64
CA ALA A 523 -38.60 -2.98 -35.06
C ALA A 523 -38.26 -4.19 -35.96
N SER A 524 -38.13 -5.40 -35.39
CA SER A 524 -37.79 -6.60 -36.18
C SER A 524 -38.95 -7.06 -37.07
N ASN A 525 -38.64 -7.68 -38.20
CA ASN A 525 -39.64 -8.19 -39.14
C ASN A 525 -40.62 -9.20 -38.48
N GLN A 526 -40.13 -10.01 -37.54
CA GLN A 526 -40.93 -10.99 -36.80
C GLN A 526 -41.97 -10.32 -35.89
N LEU A 527 -41.59 -9.25 -35.19
CA LEU A 527 -42.51 -8.49 -34.35
C LEU A 527 -43.47 -7.62 -35.18
N MET A 528 -43.00 -7.05 -36.29
CA MET A 528 -43.88 -6.34 -37.23
C MET A 528 -44.99 -7.24 -37.78
N PHE A 529 -44.68 -8.51 -38.07
CA PHE A 529 -45.70 -9.50 -38.43
C PHE A 529 -46.67 -9.78 -37.27
N PHE A 530 -46.18 -9.88 -36.03
CA PHE A 530 -47.02 -10.05 -34.85
C PHE A 530 -47.96 -8.85 -34.64
N TYR A 531 -47.47 -7.62 -34.77
CA TYR A 531 -48.28 -6.41 -34.62
C TYR A 531 -49.38 -6.34 -35.68
N ASN A 532 -49.03 -6.57 -36.95
CA ASN A 532 -50.00 -6.57 -38.05
C ASN A 532 -51.07 -7.67 -37.88
N LYS A 533 -50.68 -8.86 -37.42
CA LYS A 533 -51.61 -9.97 -37.17
C LYS A 533 -52.62 -9.65 -36.05
N ASN A 534 -52.24 -8.85 -35.07
CA ASN A 534 -53.11 -8.46 -33.95
C ASN A 534 -53.70 -7.06 -34.10
N ASP A 535 -53.60 -6.46 -35.29
CA ASP A 535 -54.10 -5.13 -35.63
C ASP A 535 -53.56 -4.00 -34.72
N ILE A 536 -52.31 -4.15 -34.28
CA ILE A 536 -51.62 -3.19 -33.40
C ILE A 536 -50.84 -2.19 -34.24
N LYS A 537 -51.12 -0.90 -34.06
CA LYS A 537 -50.38 0.18 -34.72
C LYS A 537 -49.09 0.49 -33.97
N THR A 538 -47.96 0.50 -34.67
CA THR A 538 -46.66 0.79 -34.08
C THR A 538 -46.14 2.17 -34.45
N TYR A 539 -45.49 2.84 -33.49
CA TYR A 539 -44.77 4.08 -33.70
C TYR A 539 -43.35 3.93 -33.15
N PHE A 540 -42.42 3.64 -34.05
CA PHE A 540 -40.99 3.59 -33.79
C PHE A 540 -40.34 4.73 -34.58
N VAL A 541 -39.45 5.48 -33.95
CA VAL A 541 -39.01 6.77 -34.49
C VAL A 541 -38.17 6.58 -35.76
N ASN A 542 -38.79 6.87 -36.91
CA ASN A 542 -38.16 7.38 -38.13
C ASN A 542 -39.18 8.24 -38.88
N GLY A 543 -39.09 9.58 -38.72
CA GLY A 543 -39.69 10.52 -39.66
C GLY A 543 -41.02 11.21 -39.33
N SER A 544 -41.59 11.13 -38.12
CA SER A 544 -42.72 11.99 -37.72
C SER A 544 -42.37 12.92 -36.56
N LYS A 545 -42.41 14.23 -36.80
CA LYS A 545 -42.04 15.29 -35.84
C LYS A 545 -43.12 15.59 -34.79
N ASP A 546 -44.33 15.04 -34.96
CA ASP A 546 -45.49 15.53 -34.19
C ASP A 546 -45.86 14.69 -32.94
N LEU A 547 -45.05 13.69 -32.58
CA LEU A 547 -45.29 12.87 -31.37
C LEU A 547 -44.01 12.55 -30.56
N THR A 548 -43.02 13.45 -30.60
CA THR A 548 -41.70 13.32 -29.93
C THR A 548 -41.72 13.63 -28.42
N ASN A 549 -42.74 13.21 -27.68
CA ASN A 549 -42.60 13.14 -26.23
C ASN A 549 -42.05 11.76 -25.87
N HIS A 550 -40.72 11.73 -25.74
CA HIS A 550 -39.88 10.61 -25.28
C HIS A 550 -40.51 9.86 -24.12
N ASN A 551 -40.15 8.57 -23.97
CA ASN A 551 -40.54 7.56 -22.98
C ASN A 551 -40.54 7.97 -21.49
N ARG A 552 -40.56 9.25 -21.14
CA ARG A 552 -40.66 9.86 -19.80
C ARG A 552 -41.58 9.13 -18.84
N VAL A 553 -42.74 8.66 -19.28
CA VAL A 553 -43.66 7.89 -18.41
C VAL A 553 -43.05 6.53 -18.09
N VAL A 554 -42.55 5.80 -19.09
CA VAL A 554 -41.88 4.50 -18.91
C VAL A 554 -40.59 4.68 -18.09
N ASP A 555 -39.77 5.69 -18.39
CA ASP A 555 -38.54 5.99 -17.65
C ASP A 555 -38.82 6.41 -16.20
N SER A 556 -39.89 7.17 -15.97
CA SER A 556 -40.33 7.53 -14.63
C SER A 556 -40.84 6.32 -13.86
N VAL A 557 -41.61 5.44 -14.50
CA VAL A 557 -42.11 4.20 -13.89
C VAL A 557 -40.94 3.26 -13.55
N ILE A 558 -39.96 3.11 -14.45
CA ILE A 558 -38.75 2.33 -14.20
C ILE A 558 -37.98 2.90 -13.00
N ARG A 559 -37.82 4.22 -12.93
CA ARG A 559 -37.18 4.88 -11.79
C ARG A 559 -37.94 4.65 -10.49
N THR A 560 -39.26 4.83 -10.49
CA THR A 560 -40.10 4.56 -9.32
C THR A 560 -39.98 3.10 -8.85
N ILE A 561 -39.95 2.15 -9.79
CA ILE A 561 -39.76 0.73 -9.47
C ILE A 561 -38.38 0.49 -8.87
N LYS A 562 -37.31 1.04 -9.46
CA LYS A 562 -35.94 0.91 -8.93
C LYS A 562 -35.79 1.49 -7.53
N ASN A 563 -36.34 2.68 -7.30
CA ASN A 563 -36.35 3.34 -6.00
C ASN A 563 -37.12 2.51 -4.96
N ALA A 564 -38.23 1.87 -5.35
CA ALA A 564 -38.99 0.98 -4.46
C ALA A 564 -38.19 -0.28 -4.06
N PHE A 565 -37.21 -0.68 -4.86
CA PHE A 565 -36.29 -1.80 -4.57
C PHE A 565 -34.97 -1.35 -3.92
N GLY A 566 -34.84 -0.08 -3.52
CA GLY A 566 -33.65 0.45 -2.84
C GLY A 566 -32.39 0.50 -3.72
N GLN A 567 -32.57 0.53 -5.04
CA GLN A 567 -31.48 0.65 -6.02
C GLN A 567 -31.39 2.11 -6.49
N ASP A 568 -30.86 2.98 -5.62
CA ASP A 568 -30.40 4.32 -6.01
C ASP A 568 -28.89 4.22 -6.32
N ASP A 569 -28.59 3.90 -7.58
CA ASP A 569 -27.41 4.34 -8.36
C ASP A 569 -27.47 3.76 -9.80
#